data_AF-A0A8J2FML4-F1
#
_entry.id   AF-A0A8J2FML4-F1
#
_cell.length_a   1.000
_cell.length_b   1.000
_cell.length_c   1.000
_cell.angle_alpha   90.00
_cell.angle_beta   90.00
_cell.angle_gamma   90.00
#
_symmetry.space_group_name_H-M   'P 1'
#
loop_
_entity.id
_entity.type
_entity.pdbx_description
1 polymer ?
#
loop_
_entity_poly.entity_id
_entity_poly.type
_entity_poly.pdbx_seq_one_letter_code
_entity_poly.pdbx_strand_id
1 'polypeptide(L)'
;MHVLEPGRALELFRQIQAFLAEHGFDARISAFLAEHGLAQACDQETGRLCVLVSKYLLQMFLALVLWDFGMQFQPGNWLMIAMYNTHHVGVFIALQFRNEVEQAFQDSCFFAWLWAIHSFGLVLEVFFPLIGIRAKEGRHSYELDFVKHLYSMVTVRQFYLYLNGHGQPGLACDNYQSWALGIMIASRYLLHDNWRHREFFRRIEIPGFCIVCVDHFFGCDVYMHRAFGLFFGLLFTYITHAVFFGNVRSMPANYDLEESSKLQRFLEQEAEKTGDHLEKLPTDYLSFMVQWFETKTCKQSKLERAEGKPVQLWKEKWPLHCLAATGAKNAITLSKMLEDRAVTTADLNAQMTDWHNSAPLQWSVNLRNHAVTLVLLQNGANPYQSATSASSAKTAVDLAFAKGGGLGNCRNFWSRFHALCLEEWPPLDVPWGERPVHVRFLQVVKAF
;
A
#
# COMPACT_ATOMS: atom_id res chain seq x y z
N MET A 1 30.50 -35.43 3.28
CA MET A 1 29.35 -36.18 3.85
C MET A 1 29.09 -37.38 2.95
N HIS A 2 29.23 -38.60 3.47
CA HIS A 2 28.75 -39.78 2.75
C HIS A 2 27.23 -39.84 2.95
N VAL A 3 26.48 -39.46 1.92
CA VAL A 3 25.03 -39.65 1.88
C VAL A 3 24.78 -41.15 1.90
N LEU A 4 24.10 -41.65 2.93
CA LEU A 4 23.65 -43.04 2.98
C LEU A 4 22.74 -43.28 1.77
N GLU A 5 23.10 -44.25 0.92
CA GLU A 5 22.24 -44.66 -0.19
C GLU A 5 20.85 -45.02 0.36
N PRO A 6 19.75 -44.59 -0.30
CA PRO A 6 18.38 -44.82 0.20
C PRO A 6 18.09 -46.28 0.55
N GLY A 7 18.72 -47.24 -0.15
CA GLY A 7 18.62 -48.66 0.16
C GLY A 7 19.23 -49.05 1.52
N ARG A 8 20.33 -48.41 1.94
CA ARG A 8 20.99 -48.67 3.23
C ARG A 8 20.22 -48.07 4.41
N ALA A 9 19.55 -46.94 4.22
CA ALA A 9 18.69 -46.35 5.26
C ALA A 9 17.46 -47.24 5.52
N LEU A 10 16.84 -47.76 4.45
CA LEU A 10 15.71 -48.69 4.56
C LEU A 10 16.15 -50.03 5.18
N GLU A 11 17.33 -50.52 4.83
CA GLU A 11 17.90 -51.75 5.40
C GLU A 11 18.25 -51.59 6.88
N LEU A 12 18.82 -50.45 7.28
CA LEU A 12 19.07 -50.14 8.69
C LEU A 12 17.74 -50.06 9.48
N PHE A 13 16.69 -49.49 8.90
CA PHE A 13 15.37 -49.43 9.53
C PHE A 13 14.76 -50.83 9.71
N ARG A 14 14.90 -51.71 8.70
CA ARG A 14 14.49 -53.12 8.79
C ARG A 14 15.30 -53.89 9.82
N GLN A 15 16.60 -53.64 9.93
CA GLN A 15 17.47 -54.25 10.92
C GLN A 15 17.13 -53.81 12.34
N ILE A 16 16.77 -52.53 12.55
CA ILE A 16 16.28 -52.04 13.85
C ILE A 16 14.92 -52.69 14.19
N GLN A 17 13.99 -52.77 13.24
CA GLN A 17 12.70 -53.47 13.47
C GLN A 17 12.90 -54.97 13.76
N ALA A 18 13.76 -55.64 13.02
CA ALA A 18 14.09 -57.04 13.22
C ALA A 18 14.79 -57.26 14.57
N PHE A 19 15.72 -56.37 14.96
CA PHE A 19 16.39 -56.40 16.26
C PHE A 19 15.40 -56.24 17.41
N LEU A 20 14.47 -55.29 17.32
CA LEU A 20 13.43 -55.08 18.34
C LEU A 20 12.45 -56.27 18.44
N ALA A 21 12.13 -56.90 17.31
CA ALA A 21 11.31 -58.11 17.27
C ALA A 21 12.05 -59.35 17.81
N GLU A 22 13.31 -59.53 17.45
CA GLU A 22 14.17 -60.66 17.84
C GLU A 22 14.50 -60.64 19.34
N HIS A 23 14.61 -59.44 19.94
CA HIS A 23 14.86 -59.27 21.37
C HIS A 23 13.57 -59.28 22.21
N GLY A 24 12.43 -59.59 21.58
CA GLY A 24 11.17 -59.85 22.24
C GLY A 24 10.64 -58.68 23.05
N PHE A 25 10.88 -57.44 22.59
CA PHE A 25 10.51 -56.24 23.33
C PHE A 25 8.99 -56.18 23.58
N ASP A 26 8.18 -56.56 22.59
CA ASP A 26 6.73 -56.72 22.73
C ASP A 26 6.36 -57.87 23.68
N ALA A 27 6.99 -59.04 23.52
CA ALA A 27 6.67 -60.22 24.33
C ALA A 27 7.02 -60.05 25.82
N ARG A 28 8.14 -59.37 26.15
CA ARG A 28 8.57 -59.11 27.53
C ARG A 28 7.75 -58.03 28.21
N ILE A 29 7.33 -57.00 27.48
CA ILE A 29 6.42 -55.98 28.00
C ILE A 29 5.02 -56.58 28.22
N SER A 30 4.51 -57.36 27.26
CA SER A 30 3.23 -58.07 27.44
C SER A 30 3.27 -59.07 28.59
N ALA A 31 4.37 -59.82 28.78
CA ALA A 31 4.53 -60.75 29.90
C ALA A 31 4.60 -60.02 31.26
N PHE A 32 5.37 -58.93 31.35
CA PHE A 32 5.48 -58.10 32.55
C PHE A 32 4.13 -57.47 32.94
N LEU A 33 3.38 -56.96 31.96
CA LEU A 33 2.06 -56.36 32.17
C LEU A 33 0.99 -57.40 32.52
N ALA A 34 1.09 -58.62 31.99
CA ALA A 34 0.22 -59.74 32.35
C ALA A 34 0.48 -60.25 33.76
N GLU A 35 1.75 -60.35 34.17
CA GLU A 35 2.17 -60.78 35.51
C GLU A 35 1.69 -59.85 36.63
N HIS A 36 1.47 -58.57 36.31
CA HIS A 36 1.00 -57.55 37.25
C HIS A 36 -0.51 -57.22 37.11
N GLY A 37 -1.27 -58.02 36.36
CA GLY A 37 -2.72 -57.84 36.22
C GLY A 37 -3.16 -56.60 35.42
N LEU A 38 -2.25 -55.99 34.65
CA LEU A 38 -2.48 -54.76 33.89
C LEU A 38 -2.82 -55.01 32.40
N ALA A 39 -2.81 -56.27 31.96
CA ALA A 39 -2.96 -56.66 30.55
C ALA A 39 -4.30 -56.22 29.91
N GLN A 40 -5.40 -56.16 30.66
CA GLN A 40 -6.72 -55.82 30.08
C GLN A 40 -6.96 -54.32 29.84
N ALA A 41 -6.17 -53.43 30.46
CA ALA A 41 -6.20 -51.99 30.19
C ALA A 41 -5.09 -51.54 29.22
N CYS A 42 -4.05 -52.35 29.05
CA CYS A 42 -2.83 -51.97 28.33
C CYS A 42 -2.89 -52.12 26.80
N ASP A 43 -3.72 -52.99 26.22
CA ASP A 43 -3.58 -53.28 24.77
C ASP A 43 -3.89 -52.07 23.85
N GLN A 44 -4.76 -51.14 24.28
CA GLN A 44 -4.99 -49.88 23.56
C GLN A 44 -4.15 -48.72 24.08
N GLU A 45 -4.00 -48.57 25.40
CA GLU A 45 -3.25 -47.43 25.96
C GLU A 45 -1.74 -47.59 25.84
N THR A 46 -1.19 -48.79 26.03
CA THR A 46 0.23 -49.08 25.85
C THR A 46 0.59 -49.07 24.36
N GLY A 47 -0.29 -49.56 23.48
CA GLY A 47 -0.12 -49.41 22.03
C GLY A 47 -0.08 -47.93 21.61
N ARG A 48 -0.99 -47.10 22.15
CA ARG A 48 -0.96 -45.64 21.94
C ARG A 48 0.30 -45.01 22.51
N LEU A 49 0.75 -45.42 23.71
CA LEU A 49 1.95 -44.91 24.35
C LEU A 49 3.22 -45.27 23.56
N CYS A 50 3.36 -46.51 23.09
CA CYS A 50 4.49 -46.94 22.27
C CYS A 50 4.54 -46.21 20.93
N VAL A 51 3.40 -46.01 20.27
CA VAL A 51 3.30 -45.19 19.05
C VAL A 51 3.69 -43.74 19.34
N LEU A 52 3.21 -43.18 20.46
CA LEU A 52 3.50 -41.82 20.87
C LEU A 52 4.99 -41.62 21.21
N VAL A 53 5.60 -42.52 21.98
CA VAL A 53 7.03 -42.51 22.33
C VAL A 53 7.90 -42.70 21.08
N SER A 54 7.55 -43.63 20.21
CA SER A 54 8.28 -43.85 18.95
C SER A 54 8.19 -42.63 18.03
N LYS A 55 7.02 -41.99 17.96
CA LYS A 55 6.81 -40.73 17.23
C LYS A 55 7.69 -39.62 17.79
N TYR A 56 7.76 -39.45 19.12
CA TYR A 56 8.62 -38.43 19.74
C TYR A 56 10.11 -38.71 19.56
N LEU A 57 10.55 -39.97 19.70
CA LEU A 57 11.94 -40.34 19.47
C LEU A 57 12.35 -40.10 18.02
N LEU A 58 11.49 -40.43 17.06
CA LEU A 58 11.74 -40.19 15.64
C LEU A 58 11.73 -38.69 15.31
N GLN A 59 10.81 -37.91 15.90
CA GLN A 59 10.78 -36.46 15.76
C GLN A 59 12.02 -35.80 16.36
N MET A 60 12.46 -36.23 17.53
CA MET A 60 13.68 -35.75 18.19
C MET A 60 14.92 -36.11 17.38
N PHE A 61 15.02 -37.34 16.87
CA PHE A 61 16.12 -37.74 16.00
C PHE A 61 16.13 -36.95 14.69
N LEU A 62 14.97 -36.76 14.07
CA LEU A 62 14.83 -35.93 12.87
C LEU A 62 15.23 -34.48 13.16
N ALA A 63 14.84 -33.91 14.30
CA ALA A 63 15.25 -32.57 14.71
C ALA A 63 16.77 -32.47 14.86
N LEU A 64 17.41 -33.45 15.52
CA LEU A 64 18.87 -33.50 15.69
C LEU A 64 19.62 -33.60 14.37
N VAL A 65 19.12 -34.43 13.43
CA VAL A 65 19.69 -34.57 12.08
C VAL A 65 19.49 -33.29 11.27
N LEU A 66 18.29 -32.69 11.31
CA LEU A 66 18.00 -31.44 10.61
C LEU A 66 18.82 -30.25 11.16
N TRP A 67 19.27 -30.35 12.41
CA TRP A 67 20.16 -29.36 13.02
C TRP A 67 21.64 -29.55 12.71
N ASP A 68 22.02 -30.54 11.89
CA ASP A 68 23.43 -30.94 11.73
C ASP A 68 24.14 -31.11 13.09
N PHE A 69 23.39 -31.60 14.09
CA PHE A 69 23.83 -31.68 15.50
C PHE A 69 24.32 -30.34 16.10
N GLY A 70 23.91 -29.20 15.54
CA GLY A 70 24.35 -27.86 15.94
C GLY A 70 25.75 -27.49 15.46
N MET A 71 26.39 -28.29 14.60
CA MET A 71 27.81 -28.14 14.25
C MET A 71 28.11 -26.98 13.27
N GLN A 72 27.13 -26.48 12.52
CA GLN A 72 27.37 -25.45 11.50
C GLN A 72 27.39 -24.00 12.04
N PHE A 73 27.02 -23.76 13.31
CA PHE A 73 26.83 -22.39 13.80
C PHE A 73 28.04 -21.87 14.58
N GLN A 74 28.47 -20.65 14.26
CA GLN A 74 29.49 -19.96 15.04
C GLN A 74 28.98 -19.72 16.47
N PRO A 75 29.78 -20.05 17.51
CA PRO A 75 29.39 -19.80 18.89
C PRO A 75 29.16 -18.29 19.09
N GLY A 76 27.95 -17.91 19.55
CA GLY A 76 27.63 -16.54 19.97
C GLY A 76 26.36 -15.91 19.40
N ASN A 77 25.76 -16.45 18.32
CA ASN A 77 24.51 -15.90 17.76
C ASN A 77 23.28 -16.74 18.13
N TRP A 78 22.90 -16.69 19.41
CA TRP A 78 21.79 -17.46 19.97
C TRP A 78 20.44 -17.14 19.33
N LEU A 79 20.21 -15.89 18.90
CA LEU A 79 18.98 -15.50 18.21
C LEU A 79 18.86 -16.21 16.86
N MET A 80 19.94 -16.27 16.09
CA MET A 80 19.98 -16.95 14.80
C MET A 80 19.76 -18.46 14.97
N ILE A 81 20.39 -19.07 15.98
CA ILE A 81 20.18 -20.48 16.33
C ILE A 81 18.71 -20.71 16.72
N ALA A 82 18.15 -19.85 17.58
CA ALA A 82 16.75 -19.94 17.99
C ALA A 82 15.80 -19.79 16.80
N MET A 83 16.01 -18.83 15.90
CA MET A 83 15.20 -18.64 14.69
C MET A 83 15.32 -19.82 13.73
N TYR A 84 16.54 -20.31 13.50
CA TYR A 84 16.77 -21.49 12.67
C TYR A 84 16.01 -22.70 13.23
N ASN A 85 16.09 -22.92 14.54
CA ASN A 85 15.37 -23.99 15.21
C ASN A 85 13.85 -23.81 15.15
N THR A 86 13.38 -22.59 15.38
CA THR A 86 11.96 -22.23 15.37
C THR A 86 11.33 -22.48 14.00
N HIS A 87 12.07 -22.30 12.91
CA HIS A 87 11.61 -22.70 11.57
C HIS A 87 11.21 -24.19 11.54
N HIS A 88 12.00 -25.09 12.11
CA HIS A 88 11.67 -26.52 12.16
C HIS A 88 10.56 -26.87 13.17
N VAL A 89 10.37 -26.08 14.22
CA VAL A 89 9.32 -26.34 15.23
C VAL A 89 7.93 -26.43 14.63
N GLY A 90 7.64 -25.67 13.56
CA GLY A 90 6.33 -25.70 12.92
C GLY A 90 5.90 -27.09 12.43
N VAL A 91 6.81 -27.87 11.84
CA VAL A 91 6.46 -29.23 11.39
C VAL A 91 6.17 -30.16 12.57
N PHE A 92 6.87 -29.97 13.69
CA PHE A 92 6.63 -30.80 14.88
C PHE A 92 5.27 -30.49 15.51
N ILE A 93 4.86 -29.21 15.53
CA ILE A 93 3.51 -28.81 15.96
C ILE A 93 2.47 -29.47 15.06
N ALA A 94 2.60 -29.37 13.73
CA ALA A 94 1.63 -29.95 12.80
C ALA A 94 1.54 -31.48 12.94
N LEU A 95 2.68 -32.17 12.96
CA LEU A 95 2.72 -33.62 13.14
C LEU A 95 2.16 -34.04 14.51
N GLN A 96 2.31 -33.21 15.54
CA GLN A 96 1.85 -33.52 16.88
C GLN A 96 0.34 -33.43 17.04
N PHE A 97 -0.26 -32.35 16.55
CA PHE A 97 -1.65 -32.00 16.81
C PHE A 97 -2.63 -32.37 15.68
N ARG A 98 -2.15 -33.04 14.63
CA ARG A 98 -3.02 -33.60 13.58
C ARG A 98 -4.02 -34.60 14.14
N ASN A 99 -5.27 -34.48 13.71
CA ASN A 99 -6.37 -35.34 14.17
C ASN A 99 -6.92 -36.26 13.08
N GLU A 100 -6.62 -35.98 11.80
CA GLU A 100 -7.18 -36.71 10.64
C GLU A 100 -6.09 -37.20 9.67
N VAL A 101 -6.36 -38.28 8.93
CA VAL A 101 -5.41 -38.92 8.00
C VAL A 101 -5.20 -38.06 6.74
N GLU A 102 -6.28 -37.51 6.20
CA GLU A 102 -6.26 -36.62 5.04
C GLU A 102 -5.46 -35.34 5.34
N GLN A 103 -5.62 -34.81 6.56
CA GLN A 103 -4.85 -33.67 7.06
C GLN A 103 -3.35 -34.01 7.16
N ALA A 104 -3.00 -35.21 7.63
CA ALA A 104 -1.61 -35.65 7.72
C ALA A 104 -0.90 -35.66 6.35
N PHE A 105 -1.61 -36.04 5.28
CA PHE A 105 -1.06 -36.00 3.92
C PHE A 105 -0.81 -34.56 3.45
N GLN A 106 -1.77 -33.66 3.67
CA GLN A 106 -1.65 -32.25 3.31
C GLN A 106 -0.52 -31.56 4.08
N ASP A 107 -0.44 -31.77 5.40
CA ASP A 107 0.63 -31.26 6.25
C ASP A 107 1.99 -31.75 5.74
N SER A 108 2.11 -33.05 5.48
CA SER A 108 3.34 -33.65 4.98
C SER A 108 3.75 -33.05 3.64
N CYS A 109 2.81 -32.87 2.70
CA CYS A 109 3.07 -32.23 1.41
C CYS A 109 3.52 -30.77 1.56
N PHE A 110 2.83 -30.00 2.39
CA PHE A 110 3.16 -28.58 2.59
C PHE A 110 4.55 -28.42 3.23
N PHE A 111 4.81 -29.11 4.34
CA PHE A 111 6.09 -28.99 5.04
C PHE A 111 7.25 -29.59 4.23
N ALA A 112 7.04 -30.71 3.53
CA ALA A 112 8.05 -31.24 2.60
C ALA A 112 8.35 -30.25 1.46
N TRP A 113 7.33 -29.59 0.93
CA TRP A 113 7.52 -28.55 -0.09
C TRP A 113 8.29 -27.34 0.45
N LEU A 114 7.96 -26.86 1.65
CA LEU A 114 8.71 -25.78 2.28
C LEU A 114 10.19 -26.14 2.43
N TRP A 115 10.49 -27.39 2.78
CA TRP A 115 11.87 -27.88 2.88
C TRP A 115 12.57 -28.13 1.56
N ALA A 116 11.84 -28.36 0.46
CA ALA A 116 12.44 -28.57 -0.86
C ALA A 116 13.32 -27.39 -1.31
N ILE A 117 13.20 -26.21 -0.70
CA ILE A 117 14.11 -25.08 -0.89
C ILE A 117 15.58 -25.41 -0.60
N HIS A 118 15.84 -26.28 0.39
CA HIS A 118 17.18 -26.72 0.75
C HIS A 118 17.77 -27.67 -0.30
N SER A 119 16.93 -28.24 -1.16
CA SER A 119 17.36 -29.08 -2.28
C SER A 119 17.78 -28.27 -3.52
N PHE A 120 17.78 -26.93 -3.49
CA PHE A 120 18.24 -26.14 -4.63
C PHE A 120 19.72 -26.36 -4.97
N GLY A 121 20.56 -26.69 -3.98
CA GLY A 121 21.93 -27.14 -4.26
C GLY A 121 21.96 -28.39 -5.13
N LEU A 122 21.12 -29.38 -4.81
CA LEU A 122 20.96 -30.61 -5.63
C LEU A 122 20.43 -30.30 -7.04
N VAL A 123 19.47 -29.37 -7.16
CA VAL A 123 18.96 -28.91 -8.47
C VAL A 123 20.08 -28.29 -9.31
N LEU A 124 20.91 -27.46 -8.70
CA LEU A 124 22.01 -26.78 -9.35
C LEU A 124 23.17 -27.71 -9.74
N GLU A 125 23.54 -28.63 -8.86
CA GLU A 125 24.73 -29.47 -9.04
C GLU A 125 24.45 -30.73 -9.84
N VAL A 126 23.22 -31.27 -9.79
CA VAL A 126 22.87 -32.54 -10.41
C VAL A 126 21.92 -32.34 -11.58
N PHE A 127 20.73 -31.77 -11.35
CA PHE A 127 19.68 -31.75 -12.36
C PHE A 127 19.95 -30.79 -13.51
N PHE A 128 20.43 -29.58 -13.21
CA PHE A 128 20.72 -28.57 -14.24
C PHE A 128 21.80 -29.04 -15.23
N PRO A 129 22.94 -29.61 -14.80
CA PRO A 129 23.93 -30.18 -15.70
C PRO A 129 23.38 -31.31 -16.58
N LEU A 130 22.49 -32.16 -16.05
CA LEU A 130 21.88 -33.26 -16.82
C LEU A 130 21.03 -32.77 -18.00
N ILE A 131 20.45 -31.58 -17.92
CA ILE A 131 19.67 -30.95 -19.00
C ILE A 131 20.45 -29.85 -19.75
N GLY A 132 21.76 -29.78 -19.55
CA GLY A 132 22.65 -28.85 -20.26
C GLY A 132 22.66 -27.41 -19.72
N ILE A 133 22.01 -27.15 -18.58
CA ILE A 133 22.02 -25.83 -17.93
C ILE A 133 23.25 -25.73 -17.01
N ARG A 134 24.07 -24.70 -17.21
CA ARG A 134 25.27 -24.44 -16.40
C ARG A 134 25.06 -23.23 -15.49
N ALA A 135 24.26 -23.40 -14.43
CA ALA A 135 24.16 -22.39 -13.38
C ALA A 135 25.19 -22.69 -12.26
N LYS A 136 25.64 -21.65 -11.57
CA LYS A 136 26.50 -21.78 -10.38
C LYS A 136 25.82 -21.10 -9.20
N GLU A 137 25.91 -21.72 -8.03
CA GLU A 137 25.42 -21.12 -6.79
C GLU A 137 26.12 -19.76 -6.54
N GLY A 138 25.35 -18.78 -6.06
CA GLY A 138 25.84 -17.42 -5.83
C GLY A 138 25.97 -16.53 -7.07
N ARG A 139 25.78 -17.06 -8.29
CA ARG A 139 25.68 -16.26 -9.51
C ARG A 139 24.22 -16.14 -9.97
N HIS A 140 23.87 -14.98 -10.49
CA HIS A 140 22.56 -14.76 -11.09
C HIS A 140 22.42 -15.63 -12.35
N SER A 141 21.36 -16.44 -12.42
CA SER A 141 21.01 -17.28 -13.56
C SER A 141 19.50 -17.19 -13.74
N TYR A 142 19.08 -16.80 -14.95
CA TYR A 142 17.68 -16.62 -15.27
C TYR A 142 16.88 -17.91 -15.05
N GLU A 143 17.47 -19.06 -15.37
CA GLU A 143 16.87 -20.38 -15.22
C GLU A 143 16.66 -20.74 -13.73
N LEU A 144 17.67 -20.50 -12.90
CA LEU A 144 17.56 -20.72 -11.45
C LEU A 144 16.51 -19.77 -10.83
N ASP A 145 16.49 -18.51 -11.26
CA ASP A 145 15.53 -17.54 -10.76
C ASP A 145 14.12 -17.94 -11.18
N PHE A 146 13.91 -18.37 -12.42
CA PHE A 146 12.62 -18.91 -12.86
C PHE A 146 12.16 -20.09 -11.97
N VAL A 147 13.03 -21.06 -11.69
CA VAL A 147 12.71 -22.20 -10.82
C VAL A 147 12.35 -21.75 -9.39
N LYS A 148 13.07 -20.76 -8.83
CA LYS A 148 12.75 -20.18 -7.52
C LYS A 148 11.41 -19.45 -7.50
N HIS A 149 11.09 -18.71 -8.55
CA HIS A 149 9.82 -18.02 -8.68
C HIS A 149 8.66 -19.04 -8.81
N LEU A 150 8.82 -20.07 -9.63
CA LEU A 150 7.87 -21.18 -9.74
C LEU A 150 7.70 -21.90 -8.40
N TYR A 151 8.80 -22.16 -7.70
CA TYR A 151 8.77 -22.72 -6.36
C TYR A 151 7.92 -21.89 -5.41
N SER A 152 8.12 -20.57 -5.35
CA SER A 152 7.31 -19.69 -4.49
C SER A 152 5.85 -19.63 -4.90
N MET A 153 5.52 -19.69 -6.19
CA MET A 153 4.12 -19.77 -6.64
C MET A 153 3.45 -21.04 -6.12
N VAL A 154 4.12 -22.20 -6.25
CA VAL A 154 3.61 -23.46 -5.70
C VAL A 154 3.54 -23.40 -4.17
N THR A 155 4.51 -22.77 -3.50
CA THR A 155 4.49 -22.55 -2.05
C THR A 155 3.24 -21.79 -1.61
N VAL A 156 2.86 -20.70 -2.31
CA VAL A 156 1.63 -19.94 -2.04
C VAL A 156 0.38 -20.79 -2.28
N ARG A 157 0.36 -21.61 -3.33
CA ARG A 157 -0.75 -22.56 -3.55
C ARG A 157 -0.86 -23.60 -2.44
N GLN A 158 0.25 -24.19 -2.01
CA GLN A 158 0.25 -25.18 -0.95
C GLN A 158 -0.13 -24.55 0.39
N PHE A 159 0.27 -23.31 0.64
CA PHE A 159 -0.15 -22.51 1.79
C PHE A 159 -1.68 -22.33 1.81
N TYR A 160 -2.27 -21.95 0.67
CA TYR A 160 -3.72 -21.87 0.52
C TYR A 160 -4.41 -23.22 0.78
N LEU A 161 -3.89 -24.31 0.21
CA LEU A 161 -4.47 -25.65 0.41
C LEU A 161 -4.36 -26.12 1.87
N TYR A 162 -3.24 -25.83 2.54
CA TYR A 162 -3.01 -26.17 3.94
C TYR A 162 -4.04 -25.46 4.84
N LEU A 163 -4.29 -24.17 4.61
CA LEU A 163 -5.30 -23.41 5.36
C LEU A 163 -6.74 -23.81 5.05
N ASN A 164 -7.00 -24.42 3.90
CA ASN A 164 -8.32 -24.93 3.53
C ASN A 164 -8.45 -26.46 3.76
N GLY A 165 -7.49 -27.07 4.44
CA GLY A 165 -7.50 -28.50 4.74
C GLY A 165 -8.59 -28.90 5.74
N HIS A 166 -8.93 -30.19 5.75
CA HIS A 166 -9.84 -30.76 6.75
C HIS A 166 -9.21 -30.70 8.16
N GLY A 167 -10.05 -30.59 9.20
CA GLY A 167 -9.62 -30.55 10.61
C GLY A 167 -9.81 -29.20 11.29
N GLN A 168 -9.06 -28.15 10.90
CA GLN A 168 -9.15 -26.81 11.52
C GLN A 168 -8.89 -25.66 10.52
N PRO A 169 -9.76 -25.48 9.49
CA PRO A 169 -9.50 -24.54 8.42
C PRO A 169 -9.35 -23.09 8.92
N GLY A 170 -8.42 -22.37 8.30
CA GLY A 170 -8.21 -20.94 8.48
C GLY A 170 -7.18 -20.52 9.53
N LEU A 171 -7.11 -19.20 9.72
CA LEU A 171 -6.20 -18.55 10.65
C LEU A 171 -6.92 -18.23 11.96
N ALA A 172 -6.51 -18.86 13.06
CA ALA A 172 -7.06 -18.62 14.38
C ALA A 172 -6.01 -18.82 15.47
N CYS A 173 -6.13 -18.07 16.57
CA CYS A 173 -5.18 -18.13 17.69
C CYS A 173 -5.26 -19.44 18.49
N ASP A 174 -6.35 -20.19 18.34
CA ASP A 174 -6.68 -21.42 19.07
C ASP A 174 -6.48 -22.70 18.24
N ASN A 175 -6.02 -22.59 16.99
CA ASN A 175 -5.81 -23.73 16.11
C ASN A 175 -4.31 -24.03 15.91
N TYR A 176 -3.94 -25.30 15.91
CA TYR A 176 -2.52 -25.68 15.83
C TYR A 176 -1.94 -25.37 14.45
N GLN A 177 -2.77 -25.37 13.39
CA GLN A 177 -2.34 -25.12 12.03
C GLN A 177 -1.74 -23.72 11.90
N SER A 178 -2.35 -22.71 12.52
CA SER A 178 -1.89 -21.33 12.56
C SER A 178 -0.59 -21.18 13.34
N TRP A 179 -0.45 -21.88 14.46
CA TRP A 179 0.79 -21.88 15.25
C TRP A 179 1.94 -22.54 14.49
N ALA A 180 1.72 -23.73 13.94
CA ALA A 180 2.68 -24.47 13.12
C ALA A 180 3.18 -23.60 11.95
N LEU A 181 2.24 -22.93 11.29
CA LEU A 181 2.46 -22.08 10.15
C LEU A 181 3.19 -20.79 10.48
N GLY A 182 2.70 -20.04 11.48
CA GLY A 182 3.26 -18.76 11.89
C GLY A 182 4.70 -18.90 12.35
N ILE A 183 4.99 -19.93 13.16
CA ILE A 183 6.32 -20.27 13.66
C ILE A 183 7.28 -20.61 12.50
N MET A 184 6.86 -21.49 11.59
CA MET A 184 7.63 -21.92 10.42
C MET A 184 7.96 -20.74 9.48
N ILE A 185 6.95 -19.94 9.13
CA ILE A 185 7.06 -18.87 8.13
C ILE A 185 7.77 -17.65 8.69
N ALA A 186 7.41 -17.18 9.90
CA ALA A 186 8.04 -16.01 10.50
C ALA A 186 9.53 -16.24 10.68
N SER A 187 9.91 -17.41 11.18
CA SER A 187 11.33 -17.77 11.35
C SER A 187 12.06 -17.84 10.02
N ARG A 188 11.45 -18.44 8.98
CA ARG A 188 12.03 -18.53 7.63
C ARG A 188 12.37 -17.15 7.05
N TYR A 189 11.48 -16.19 7.22
CA TYR A 189 11.59 -14.85 6.67
C TYR A 189 12.54 -13.97 7.46
N LEU A 190 12.50 -14.06 8.79
CA LEU A 190 13.37 -13.28 9.67
C LEU A 190 14.81 -13.80 9.68
N LEU A 191 15.02 -15.10 9.49
CA LEU A 191 16.36 -15.68 9.42
C LEU A 191 17.16 -15.02 8.28
N HIS A 192 18.31 -14.44 8.62
CA HIS A 192 19.18 -13.69 7.70
C HIS A 192 18.48 -12.58 6.89
N ASP A 193 17.40 -12.00 7.41
CA ASP A 193 16.57 -11.03 6.68
C ASP A 193 16.18 -11.56 5.29
N ASN A 194 15.89 -12.85 5.19
CA ASN A 194 15.53 -13.51 3.94
C ASN A 194 14.39 -12.77 3.21
N TRP A 195 13.47 -12.19 3.95
CA TRP A 195 12.38 -11.37 3.40
C TRP A 195 12.84 -10.16 2.59
N ARG A 196 14.01 -9.59 2.89
CA ARG A 196 14.62 -8.47 2.15
C ARG A 196 15.52 -8.97 1.03
N HIS A 197 16.35 -9.97 1.33
CA HIS A 197 17.48 -10.35 0.49
C HIS A 197 17.14 -11.43 -0.56
N ARG A 198 16.01 -12.13 -0.43
CA ARG A 198 15.59 -13.15 -1.40
C ARG A 198 14.49 -12.59 -2.30
N GLU A 199 14.82 -12.37 -3.57
CA GLU A 199 13.90 -11.72 -4.51
C GLU A 199 12.58 -12.48 -4.70
N PHE A 200 12.62 -13.80 -4.84
CA PHE A 200 11.44 -14.63 -5.02
C PHE A 200 10.52 -14.63 -3.79
N PHE A 201 11.06 -14.50 -2.57
CA PHE A 201 10.25 -14.24 -1.37
C PHE A 201 9.57 -12.88 -1.42
N ARG A 202 10.34 -11.82 -1.68
CA ARG A 202 9.85 -10.44 -1.71
C ARG A 202 8.81 -10.19 -2.81
N ARG A 203 8.99 -10.82 -3.97
CA ARG A 203 8.17 -10.57 -5.17
C ARG A 203 6.97 -11.50 -5.29
N ILE A 204 7.04 -12.73 -4.79
CA ILE A 204 5.98 -13.74 -4.95
C ILE A 204 5.50 -14.28 -3.61
N GLU A 205 6.38 -14.90 -2.82
CA GLU A 205 5.95 -15.71 -1.67
C GLU A 205 5.27 -14.88 -0.58
N ILE A 206 5.90 -13.77 -0.15
CA ILE A 206 5.38 -12.90 0.89
C ILE A 206 4.09 -12.21 0.44
N PRO A 207 4.03 -11.54 -0.74
CA PRO A 207 2.77 -10.98 -1.23
C PRO A 207 1.67 -12.03 -1.37
N GLY A 208 2.00 -13.22 -1.86
CA GLY A 208 1.04 -14.32 -2.01
C GLY A 208 0.51 -14.81 -0.67
N PHE A 209 1.35 -14.97 0.35
CA PHE A 209 0.92 -15.29 1.71
C PHE A 209 0.04 -14.17 2.29
N CYS A 210 0.40 -12.89 2.10
CA CYS A 210 -0.45 -11.78 2.54
C CYS A 210 -1.83 -11.83 1.90
N ILE A 211 -1.92 -12.10 0.59
CA ILE A 211 -3.21 -12.25 -0.11
C ILE A 211 -4.03 -13.38 0.49
N VAL A 212 -3.42 -14.56 0.68
CA VAL A 212 -4.12 -15.72 1.26
C VAL A 212 -4.53 -15.44 2.71
N CYS A 213 -3.69 -14.78 3.52
CA CYS A 213 -4.07 -14.38 4.88
C CYS A 213 -5.23 -13.39 4.88
N VAL A 214 -5.23 -12.39 4.01
CA VAL A 214 -6.34 -11.44 3.86
C VAL A 214 -7.61 -12.18 3.44
N ASP A 215 -7.52 -13.12 2.51
CA ASP A 215 -8.63 -13.99 2.12
C ASP A 215 -9.18 -14.81 3.31
N HIS A 216 -8.32 -15.35 4.17
CA HIS A 216 -8.78 -16.10 5.36
C HIS A 216 -9.29 -15.20 6.50
N PHE A 217 -8.74 -14.00 6.68
CA PHE A 217 -9.21 -13.05 7.70
C PHE A 217 -10.50 -12.35 7.30
N PHE A 218 -10.73 -12.12 6.00
CA PHE A 218 -11.82 -11.27 5.51
C PHE A 218 -12.73 -11.93 4.46
N GLY A 219 -12.30 -13.04 3.86
CA GLY A 219 -12.97 -13.73 2.75
C GLY A 219 -13.81 -14.95 3.15
N CYS A 220 -13.88 -15.29 4.45
CA CYS A 220 -14.83 -16.29 4.97
C CYS A 220 -16.31 -15.90 4.81
N ASP A 221 -16.60 -14.66 4.39
CA ASP A 221 -17.94 -14.18 4.02
C ASP A 221 -18.04 -13.91 2.51
N VAL A 222 -18.92 -14.65 1.83
CA VAL A 222 -19.23 -14.50 0.39
C VAL A 222 -19.66 -13.08 0.03
N TYR A 223 -20.29 -12.34 0.95
CA TYR A 223 -20.67 -10.95 0.75
C TYR A 223 -19.46 -10.01 0.80
N MET A 224 -18.48 -10.29 1.67
CA MET A 224 -17.23 -9.54 1.71
C MET A 224 -16.38 -9.76 0.45
N HIS A 225 -16.37 -10.98 -0.12
CA HIS A 225 -15.66 -11.24 -1.38
C HIS A 225 -16.16 -10.34 -2.53
N ARG A 226 -17.48 -10.13 -2.64
CA ARG A 226 -18.08 -9.22 -3.63
C ARG A 226 -17.74 -7.75 -3.33
N ALA A 227 -17.78 -7.36 -2.06
CA ALA A 227 -17.45 -6.00 -1.64
C ALA A 227 -15.98 -5.66 -1.88
N PHE A 228 -15.04 -6.58 -1.60
CA PHE A 228 -13.63 -6.40 -1.91
C PHE A 228 -13.34 -6.45 -3.40
N GLY A 229 -13.95 -7.37 -4.14
CA GLY A 229 -13.84 -7.41 -5.60
C GLY A 229 -14.29 -6.09 -6.24
N LEU A 230 -15.41 -5.53 -5.76
CA LEU A 230 -15.89 -4.22 -6.17
C LEU A 230 -14.94 -3.10 -5.72
N PHE A 231 -14.49 -3.09 -4.46
CA PHE A 231 -13.58 -2.08 -3.94
C PHE A 231 -12.26 -2.04 -4.70
N PHE A 232 -11.59 -3.19 -4.87
CA PHE A 232 -10.34 -3.27 -5.62
C PHE A 232 -10.56 -3.00 -7.10
N GLY A 233 -11.67 -3.47 -7.69
CA GLY A 233 -12.03 -3.12 -9.07
C GLY A 233 -12.17 -1.61 -9.26
N LEU A 234 -12.89 -0.93 -8.36
CA LEU A 234 -13.03 0.53 -8.36
C LEU A 234 -11.71 1.23 -8.09
N LEU A 235 -10.90 0.73 -7.16
CA LEU A 235 -9.58 1.28 -6.84
C LEU A 235 -8.62 1.18 -8.03
N PHE A 236 -8.53 0.01 -8.67
CA PHE A 236 -7.68 -0.19 -9.84
C PHE A 236 -8.21 0.61 -11.05
N THR A 237 -9.52 0.70 -11.22
CA THR A 237 -10.13 1.56 -12.25
C THR A 237 -9.77 3.02 -11.99
N TYR A 238 -9.86 3.48 -10.73
CA TYR A 238 -9.46 4.83 -10.35
C TYR A 238 -7.96 5.07 -10.59
N ILE A 239 -7.09 4.17 -10.14
CA ILE A 239 -5.63 4.30 -10.32
C ILE A 239 -5.29 4.31 -11.81
N THR A 240 -5.88 3.40 -12.60
CA THR A 240 -5.70 3.35 -14.05
C THR A 240 -6.18 4.66 -14.67
N HIS A 241 -7.34 5.16 -14.26
CA HIS A 241 -7.81 6.46 -14.67
C HIS A 241 -6.82 7.55 -14.31
N ALA A 242 -6.41 7.71 -13.05
CA ALA A 242 -5.48 8.74 -12.63
C ALA A 242 -4.10 8.67 -13.33
N VAL A 243 -3.56 7.47 -13.55
CA VAL A 243 -2.24 7.26 -14.17
C VAL A 243 -2.27 7.44 -15.68
N PHE A 244 -3.27 6.89 -16.36
CA PHE A 244 -3.30 6.84 -17.82
C PHE A 244 -4.24 7.86 -18.47
N PHE A 245 -5.32 8.24 -17.79
CA PHE A 245 -6.38 9.11 -18.31
C PHE A 245 -6.54 10.42 -17.52
N GLY A 246 -5.87 10.53 -16.37
CA GLY A 246 -5.85 11.69 -15.51
C GLY A 246 -5.08 12.78 -16.24
N ASN A 247 -5.82 13.72 -16.82
CA ASN A 247 -5.23 14.93 -17.36
C ASN A 247 -4.74 15.77 -16.18
N VAL A 248 -3.51 15.52 -15.72
CA VAL A 248 -2.76 16.54 -15.01
C VAL A 248 -2.45 17.59 -16.07
N ARG A 249 -3.29 18.64 -16.11
CA ARG A 249 -3.09 19.76 -17.01
C ARG A 249 -1.71 20.32 -16.74
N SER A 250 -0.94 20.50 -17.82
CA SER A 250 0.33 21.17 -17.71
C SER A 250 0.11 22.57 -17.18
N MET A 251 0.88 22.95 -16.16
CA MET A 251 0.89 24.32 -15.65
C MET A 251 2.02 25.08 -16.31
N PRO A 252 1.87 26.38 -16.57
CA PRO A 252 2.97 27.17 -17.07
C PRO A 252 4.11 27.21 -16.05
N ALA A 253 5.35 27.34 -16.55
CA ALA A 253 6.55 27.43 -15.73
C ALA A 253 6.49 28.57 -14.70
N ASN A 254 6.07 29.73 -15.20
CA ASN A 254 5.91 30.97 -14.45
C ASN A 254 4.64 31.67 -14.97
N TYR A 255 4.14 32.64 -14.20
CA TYR A 255 3.09 33.54 -14.64
C TYR A 255 3.51 34.96 -14.31
N ASP A 256 3.72 35.77 -15.34
CA ASP A 256 4.04 37.19 -15.20
C ASP A 256 3.27 38.01 -16.23
N LEU A 257 2.20 38.67 -15.80
CA LEU A 257 1.39 39.46 -16.71
C LEU A 257 2.17 40.63 -17.33
N GLU A 258 3.13 41.21 -16.61
CA GLU A 258 3.87 42.39 -17.08
C GLU A 258 4.75 42.05 -18.28
N GLU A 259 5.28 40.83 -18.34
CA GLU A 259 6.12 40.35 -19.44
C GLU A 259 5.33 40.00 -20.72
N SER A 260 4.03 39.68 -20.63
CA SER A 260 3.25 39.22 -21.79
C SER A 260 2.26 40.25 -22.33
N SER A 261 2.70 41.02 -23.33
CA SER A 261 1.84 41.96 -24.07
C SER A 261 0.68 41.28 -24.81
N LYS A 262 0.82 40.00 -25.20
CA LYS A 262 -0.27 39.24 -25.83
C LYS A 262 -1.39 38.97 -24.84
N LEU A 263 -1.04 38.54 -23.63
CA LEU A 263 -2.01 38.22 -22.58
C LEU A 263 -2.74 39.45 -22.09
N GLN A 264 -2.04 40.59 -21.94
CA GLN A 264 -2.65 41.88 -21.61
C GLN A 264 -3.72 42.27 -22.63
N ARG A 265 -3.39 42.29 -23.92
CA ARG A 265 -4.37 42.59 -24.99
C ARG A 265 -5.55 41.63 -25.01
N PHE A 266 -5.30 40.34 -24.75
CA PHE A 266 -6.37 39.35 -24.65
C PHE A 266 -7.34 39.70 -23.52
N LEU A 267 -6.82 40.04 -22.33
CA LEU A 267 -7.65 40.40 -21.18
C LEU A 267 -8.43 41.69 -21.40
N GLU A 268 -7.83 42.70 -22.04
CA GLU A 268 -8.51 43.95 -22.43
C GLU A 268 -9.69 43.67 -23.38
N GLN A 269 -9.47 42.89 -24.44
CA GLN A 269 -10.53 42.52 -25.39
C GLN A 269 -11.66 41.72 -24.76
N GLU A 270 -11.35 40.84 -23.79
CA GLU A 270 -12.37 40.06 -23.09
C GLU A 270 -13.09 40.91 -22.02
N ALA A 271 -12.45 41.93 -21.46
CA ALA A 271 -13.08 42.90 -20.57
C ALA A 271 -14.14 43.72 -21.27
N GLU A 272 -13.89 44.20 -22.49
CA GLU A 272 -14.88 44.90 -23.31
C GLU A 272 -16.13 44.04 -23.55
N LYS A 273 -15.94 42.75 -23.86
CA LYS A 273 -17.05 41.80 -24.10
C LYS A 273 -17.84 41.44 -22.83
N THR A 274 -17.20 41.54 -21.67
CA THR A 274 -17.81 41.20 -20.38
C THR A 274 -18.50 42.40 -19.74
N GLY A 275 -18.05 43.63 -20.06
CA GLY A 275 -18.53 44.89 -19.47
C GLY A 275 -20.03 45.16 -19.63
N ASP A 276 -20.68 44.59 -20.65
CA ASP A 276 -22.11 44.80 -20.92
C ASP A 276 -23.05 43.91 -20.07
N HIS A 277 -22.51 42.92 -19.36
CA HIS A 277 -23.30 42.01 -18.54
C HIS A 277 -22.71 41.85 -17.13
N LEU A 278 -22.98 42.83 -16.26
CA LEU A 278 -22.91 42.62 -14.81
C LEU A 278 -23.98 41.57 -14.46
N GLU A 279 -23.56 40.30 -14.36
CA GLU A 279 -24.47 39.22 -13.95
C GLU A 279 -25.16 39.60 -12.64
N LYS A 280 -26.49 39.57 -12.66
CA LYS A 280 -27.29 39.60 -11.44
C LYS A 280 -27.16 38.25 -10.77
N LEU A 281 -26.08 38.04 -10.02
CA LEU A 281 -26.08 37.01 -8.99
C LEU A 281 -27.32 37.21 -8.12
N PRO A 282 -27.99 36.14 -7.66
CA PRO A 282 -29.15 36.26 -6.79
C PRO A 282 -28.80 37.17 -5.60
N THR A 283 -29.56 38.25 -5.42
CA THR A 283 -29.32 39.26 -4.38
C THR A 283 -29.14 38.63 -3.00
N ASP A 284 -29.90 37.56 -2.72
CA ASP A 284 -29.90 36.84 -1.46
C ASP A 284 -28.59 36.07 -1.18
N TYR A 285 -27.93 35.59 -2.23
CA TYR A 285 -26.66 34.90 -2.08
C TYR A 285 -25.50 35.88 -1.84
N LEU A 286 -25.53 37.03 -2.52
CA LEU A 286 -24.57 38.10 -2.30
C LEU A 286 -24.70 38.69 -0.88
N SER A 287 -25.93 38.95 -0.42
CA SER A 287 -26.17 39.45 0.94
C SER A 287 -25.68 38.47 1.99
N PHE A 288 -25.90 37.16 1.79
CA PHE A 288 -25.34 36.13 2.65
C PHE A 288 -23.82 36.17 2.70
N MET A 289 -23.13 36.25 1.56
CA MET A 289 -21.66 36.28 1.52
C MET A 289 -21.09 37.54 2.19
N VAL A 290 -21.70 38.71 1.96
CA VAL A 290 -21.34 39.96 2.65
C VAL A 290 -21.49 39.79 4.16
N GLN A 291 -22.67 39.37 4.62
CA GLN A 291 -22.95 39.15 6.03
C GLN A 291 -21.99 38.12 6.65
N TRP A 292 -21.63 37.07 5.90
CA TRP A 292 -20.70 36.07 6.35
C TRP A 292 -19.30 36.64 6.58
N PHE A 293 -18.76 37.44 5.66
CA PHE A 293 -17.47 38.12 5.87
C PHE A 293 -17.51 39.17 6.98
N GLU A 294 -18.66 39.83 7.20
CA GLU A 294 -18.83 40.83 8.26
C GLU A 294 -18.98 40.23 9.65
N THR A 295 -19.51 39.02 9.76
CA THR A 295 -19.75 38.35 11.04
C THR A 295 -18.66 37.36 11.44
N LYS A 296 -17.82 36.91 10.49
CA LYS A 296 -16.76 35.94 10.77
C LYS A 296 -15.52 36.60 11.39
N THR A 297 -15.04 35.94 12.44
CA THR A 297 -13.87 36.34 13.21
C THR A 297 -12.66 35.51 12.82
N CYS A 298 -11.48 36.13 12.79
CA CYS A 298 -10.23 35.43 12.52
C CYS A 298 -9.89 34.46 13.66
N LYS A 299 -9.21 33.35 13.36
CA LYS A 299 -8.77 32.44 14.42
C LYS A 299 -7.68 33.13 15.23
N GLN A 300 -7.99 33.52 16.46
CA GLN A 300 -6.98 34.03 17.38
C GLN A 300 -6.11 32.89 17.93
N SER A 301 -4.81 33.07 17.82
CA SER A 301 -3.83 32.25 18.53
C SER A 301 -4.03 32.34 20.05
N LYS A 302 -3.48 31.37 20.78
CA LYS A 302 -3.51 31.39 22.26
C LYS A 302 -2.80 32.63 22.82
N LEU A 303 -1.74 33.09 22.16
CA LEU A 303 -0.96 34.25 22.55
C LEU A 303 -1.76 35.54 22.39
N GLU A 304 -2.42 35.75 21.25
CA GLU A 304 -3.24 36.96 21.00
C GLU A 304 -4.41 37.07 21.99
N ARG A 305 -5.00 35.94 22.40
CA ARG A 305 -6.01 35.91 23.46
C ARG A 305 -5.45 36.28 24.82
N ALA A 306 -4.25 35.79 25.16
CA ALA A 306 -3.58 36.12 26.42
C ALA A 306 -3.16 37.59 26.49
N GLU A 307 -2.83 38.20 25.34
CA GLU A 307 -2.49 39.62 25.20
C GLU A 307 -3.71 40.56 25.16
N GLY A 308 -4.93 40.03 25.19
CA GLY A 308 -6.16 40.83 25.13
C GLY A 308 -6.36 41.56 23.79
N LYS A 309 -5.75 41.08 22.70
CA LYS A 309 -5.93 41.70 21.37
C LYS A 309 -7.40 41.60 20.93
N PRO A 310 -7.95 42.67 20.34
CA PRO A 310 -9.33 42.64 19.85
C PRO A 310 -9.50 41.55 18.80
N VAL A 311 -10.70 40.98 18.74
CA VAL A 311 -11.06 39.98 17.74
C VAL A 311 -11.15 40.67 16.39
N GLN A 312 -10.22 40.35 15.49
CA GLN A 312 -10.20 40.91 14.13
C GLN A 312 -11.24 40.23 13.24
N LEU A 313 -12.03 41.02 12.52
CA LEU A 313 -13.01 40.51 11.57
C LEU A 313 -12.36 40.12 10.24
N TRP A 314 -12.96 39.15 9.54
CA TRP A 314 -12.45 38.71 8.24
C TRP A 314 -12.42 39.84 7.21
N LYS A 315 -13.44 40.69 7.20
CA LYS A 315 -13.51 41.88 6.32
C LYS A 315 -12.32 42.83 6.52
N GLU A 316 -11.82 42.95 7.75
CA GLU A 316 -10.70 43.83 8.08
C GLU A 316 -9.34 43.21 7.71
N LYS A 317 -9.18 41.91 7.97
CA LYS A 317 -7.93 41.18 7.70
C LYS A 317 -7.77 40.81 6.22
N TRP A 318 -8.87 40.48 5.55
CA TRP A 318 -8.92 39.94 4.19
C TRP A 318 -9.82 40.78 3.26
N PRO A 319 -9.54 42.09 3.10
CA PRO A 319 -10.41 42.98 2.35
C PRO A 319 -10.51 42.60 0.85
N LEU A 320 -9.42 42.11 0.25
CA LEU A 320 -9.41 41.64 -1.14
C LEU A 320 -10.29 40.40 -1.35
N HIS A 321 -10.25 39.43 -0.44
CA HIS A 321 -11.11 38.24 -0.51
C HIS A 321 -12.58 38.59 -0.36
N CYS A 322 -12.89 39.54 0.54
CA CYS A 322 -14.23 40.06 0.71
C CYS A 322 -14.73 40.72 -0.58
N LEU A 323 -13.94 41.63 -1.19
CA LEU A 323 -14.29 42.26 -2.48
C LEU A 323 -14.43 41.21 -3.59
N ALA A 324 -13.54 40.23 -3.66
CA ALA A 324 -13.60 39.13 -4.61
C ALA A 324 -14.85 38.27 -4.46
N ALA A 325 -15.41 38.17 -3.25
CA ALA A 325 -16.60 37.40 -2.97
C ALA A 325 -17.91 38.18 -3.19
N THR A 326 -17.87 39.51 -3.15
CA THR A 326 -19.06 40.35 -2.99
C THR A 326 -19.42 41.11 -4.28
N GLY A 327 -19.61 40.38 -5.38
CA GLY A 327 -20.39 40.83 -6.54
C GLY A 327 -19.82 41.96 -7.40
N ALA A 328 -20.49 42.24 -8.51
CA ALA A 328 -19.93 43.01 -9.63
C ALA A 328 -19.84 44.54 -9.38
N LYS A 329 -20.64 45.11 -8.47
CA LYS A 329 -20.51 46.52 -8.03
C LYS A 329 -19.14 46.80 -7.38
N ASN A 330 -18.49 45.75 -6.88
CA ASN A 330 -17.17 45.84 -6.29
C ASN A 330 -16.03 45.69 -7.31
N ALA A 331 -16.30 45.43 -8.59
CA ALA A 331 -15.25 45.50 -9.61
C ALA A 331 -14.73 46.94 -9.77
N ILE A 332 -15.63 47.93 -9.80
CA ILE A 332 -15.26 49.35 -9.83
C ILE A 332 -14.53 49.76 -8.54
N THR A 333 -15.04 49.32 -7.38
CA THR A 333 -14.39 49.58 -6.08
C THR A 333 -13.01 48.95 -6.03
N LEU A 334 -12.85 47.72 -6.53
CA LEU A 334 -11.58 47.02 -6.59
C LEU A 334 -10.61 47.73 -7.55
N SER A 335 -11.05 48.09 -8.76
CA SER A 335 -10.22 48.85 -9.71
C SER A 335 -9.71 50.15 -9.10
N LYS A 336 -10.60 50.95 -8.50
CA LYS A 336 -10.20 52.18 -7.79
C LYS A 336 -9.21 51.91 -6.66
N MET A 337 -9.45 50.86 -5.87
CA MET A 337 -8.58 50.48 -4.76
C MET A 337 -7.18 50.06 -5.24
N LEU A 338 -7.08 49.41 -6.41
CA LEU A 338 -5.82 49.03 -7.02
C LEU A 338 -5.10 50.20 -7.71
N GLU A 339 -5.86 51.14 -8.30
CA GLU A 339 -5.34 52.37 -8.90
C GLU A 339 -4.77 53.35 -7.86
N ASP A 340 -5.42 53.48 -6.69
CA ASP A 340 -5.14 54.55 -5.72
C ASP A 340 -3.77 54.46 -5.02
N ARG A 341 -2.93 53.43 -5.27
CA ARG A 341 -1.58 53.21 -4.68
C ARG A 341 -1.44 53.32 -3.14
N ALA A 342 -2.47 53.70 -2.41
CA ALA A 342 -2.51 53.67 -0.95
C ALA A 342 -2.77 52.25 -0.42
N VAL A 343 -3.27 51.36 -1.27
CA VAL A 343 -3.53 49.93 -1.01
C VAL A 343 -2.64 49.02 -1.87
N THR A 344 -1.65 49.54 -2.61
CA THR A 344 -0.72 48.73 -3.44
C THR A 344 0.26 47.86 -2.64
N THR A 345 0.14 47.78 -1.31
CA THR A 345 0.80 46.73 -0.53
C THR A 345 -0.03 45.45 -0.41
N ALA A 346 -1.30 45.48 -0.83
CA ALA A 346 -2.17 44.32 -0.76
C ALA A 346 -1.78 43.32 -1.85
N ASP A 347 -1.06 42.27 -1.44
CA ASP A 347 -0.70 41.16 -2.31
C ASP A 347 -1.96 40.47 -2.87
N LEU A 348 -2.16 40.58 -4.19
CA LEU A 348 -3.27 39.96 -4.92
C LEU A 348 -3.27 38.42 -4.83
N ASN A 349 -2.12 37.85 -4.46
CA ASN A 349 -1.88 36.42 -4.29
C ASN A 349 -1.85 36.03 -2.81
N ALA A 350 -2.23 36.93 -1.89
CA ALA A 350 -2.28 36.64 -0.47
C ALA A 350 -3.24 35.48 -0.18
N GLN A 351 -2.73 34.44 0.47
CA GLN A 351 -3.53 33.29 0.86
C GLN A 351 -4.26 33.56 2.17
N MET A 352 -5.58 33.35 2.18
CA MET A 352 -6.41 33.44 3.37
C MET A 352 -6.16 32.24 4.27
N THR A 353 -5.18 32.34 5.17
CA THR A 353 -4.76 31.23 6.04
C THR A 353 -5.82 30.79 7.03
N ASP A 354 -6.74 31.70 7.36
CA ASP A 354 -7.92 31.40 8.16
C ASP A 354 -8.93 30.48 7.43
N TRP A 355 -8.86 30.40 6.09
CA TRP A 355 -9.81 29.67 5.25
C TRP A 355 -9.18 29.07 3.98
N HIS A 356 -8.78 27.80 4.10
CA HIS A 356 -8.29 26.96 3.00
C HIS A 356 -7.10 27.51 2.21
N ASN A 357 -6.37 28.51 2.73
CA ASN A 357 -5.26 29.17 2.02
C ASN A 357 -5.67 29.66 0.62
N SER A 358 -6.91 30.14 0.50
CA SER A 358 -7.48 30.58 -0.78
C SER A 358 -7.02 31.99 -1.14
N ALA A 359 -6.73 32.24 -2.41
CA ALA A 359 -6.40 33.55 -2.97
C ALA A 359 -7.68 34.28 -3.44
N PRO A 360 -7.68 35.63 -3.50
CA PRO A 360 -8.83 36.42 -3.96
C PRO A 360 -9.38 35.95 -5.32
N LEU A 361 -8.49 35.62 -6.27
CA LEU A 361 -8.90 35.16 -7.59
C LEU A 361 -9.74 33.88 -7.54
N GLN A 362 -9.39 32.91 -6.69
CA GLN A 362 -10.16 31.68 -6.53
C GLN A 362 -11.58 31.95 -5.99
N TRP A 363 -11.74 32.92 -5.09
CA TRP A 363 -13.07 33.34 -4.62
C TRP A 363 -13.91 33.89 -5.75
N SER A 364 -13.36 34.83 -6.53
CA SER A 364 -14.09 35.43 -7.65
C SER A 364 -14.53 34.38 -8.67
N VAL A 365 -13.66 33.43 -9.02
CA VAL A 365 -13.96 32.36 -9.97
C VAL A 365 -14.99 31.38 -9.39
N ASN A 366 -14.82 30.98 -8.13
CA ASN A 366 -15.76 30.06 -7.50
C ASN A 366 -17.16 30.68 -7.41
N LEU A 367 -17.26 31.98 -7.20
CA LEU A 367 -18.53 32.68 -7.06
C LEU A 367 -19.07 33.23 -8.39
N ARG A 368 -18.37 32.97 -9.50
CA ARG A 368 -18.71 33.47 -10.85
C ARG A 368 -18.79 35.00 -10.90
N ASN A 369 -17.98 35.69 -10.11
CA ASN A 369 -17.85 37.14 -10.13
C ASN A 369 -16.97 37.57 -11.32
N HIS A 370 -17.47 37.40 -12.55
CA HIS A 370 -16.71 37.55 -13.79
C HIS A 370 -15.98 38.90 -13.93
N ALA A 371 -16.64 40.00 -13.59
CA ALA A 371 -16.03 41.34 -13.63
C ALA A 371 -14.85 41.46 -12.65
N VAL A 372 -14.99 40.93 -11.43
CA VAL A 372 -13.92 40.96 -10.43
C VAL A 372 -12.78 40.02 -10.83
N THR A 373 -13.10 38.86 -11.39
CA THR A 373 -12.10 37.93 -11.94
C THR A 373 -11.24 38.61 -13.00
N LEU A 374 -11.83 39.37 -13.92
CA LEU A 374 -11.08 40.09 -14.95
C LEU A 374 -10.19 41.18 -14.34
N VAL A 375 -10.72 42.00 -13.43
CA VAL A 375 -9.92 43.03 -12.76
C VAL A 375 -8.73 42.41 -12.04
N LEU A 376 -8.92 41.31 -11.32
CA LEU A 376 -7.83 40.60 -10.64
C LEU A 376 -6.79 40.06 -11.64
N LEU A 377 -7.23 39.42 -12.72
CA LEU A 377 -6.34 38.92 -13.76
C LEU A 377 -5.54 40.04 -14.43
N GLN A 378 -6.19 41.17 -14.77
CA GLN A 378 -5.58 42.35 -15.40
C GLN A 378 -4.55 43.04 -14.50
N ASN A 379 -4.63 42.84 -13.19
CA ASN A 379 -3.68 43.38 -12.22
C ASN A 379 -2.64 42.36 -11.77
N GLY A 380 -2.53 41.21 -12.44
CA GLY A 380 -1.46 40.24 -12.18
C GLY A 380 -1.76 39.19 -11.10
N ALA A 381 -3.02 39.00 -10.69
CA ALA A 381 -3.37 37.87 -9.84
C ALA A 381 -3.04 36.54 -10.54
N ASN A 382 -2.31 35.65 -9.87
CA ASN A 382 -1.80 34.41 -10.43
C ASN A 382 -2.90 33.34 -10.49
N PRO A 383 -3.36 32.95 -11.69
CA PRO A 383 -4.43 31.97 -11.84
C PRO A 383 -4.00 30.54 -11.54
N TYR A 384 -2.70 30.27 -11.45
CA TYR A 384 -2.08 28.97 -11.20
C TYR A 384 -1.65 28.77 -9.75
N GLN A 385 -1.84 29.78 -8.88
CA GLN A 385 -1.57 29.62 -7.45
C GLN A 385 -2.58 28.63 -6.83
N SER A 386 -2.05 27.57 -6.19
CA SER A 386 -2.86 26.54 -5.56
C SER A 386 -3.18 26.87 -4.10
N ALA A 387 -4.41 26.57 -3.68
CA ALA A 387 -4.78 26.53 -2.27
C ALA A 387 -4.14 25.31 -1.60
N THR A 388 -3.25 25.51 -0.63
CA THR A 388 -2.45 24.43 -0.01
C THR A 388 -3.21 23.55 0.98
N SER A 389 -4.53 23.74 1.20
CA SER A 389 -5.27 22.90 2.15
C SER A 389 -5.60 21.51 1.58
N ALA A 390 -5.38 20.48 2.40
CA ALA A 390 -5.27 19.06 2.05
C ALA A 390 -6.49 18.40 1.34
N SER A 391 -7.63 19.07 1.18
CA SER A 391 -8.82 18.44 0.58
C SER A 391 -9.06 18.78 -0.89
N SER A 392 -8.47 19.84 -1.44
CA SER A 392 -8.38 20.05 -2.90
C SER A 392 -7.45 21.20 -3.26
N ALA A 393 -6.20 20.88 -3.62
CA ALA A 393 -5.24 21.82 -4.21
C ALA A 393 -5.70 22.25 -5.61
N LYS A 394 -6.71 23.12 -5.69
CA LYS A 394 -7.27 23.63 -6.96
C LYS A 394 -6.76 25.03 -7.23
N THR A 395 -6.33 25.28 -8.46
CA THR A 395 -6.02 26.63 -8.95
C THR A 395 -7.30 27.37 -9.36
N ALA A 396 -7.20 28.67 -9.68
CA ALA A 396 -8.35 29.39 -10.23
C ALA A 396 -8.78 28.80 -11.58
N VAL A 397 -7.82 28.38 -12.41
CA VAL A 397 -8.08 27.69 -13.69
C VAL A 397 -8.87 26.39 -13.46
N ASP A 398 -8.50 25.58 -12.48
CA ASP A 398 -9.20 24.32 -12.19
C ASP A 398 -10.66 24.55 -11.77
N LEU A 399 -10.88 25.55 -10.91
CA LEU A 399 -12.22 25.94 -10.46
C LEU A 399 -13.08 26.42 -11.64
N ALA A 400 -12.49 27.19 -12.55
CA ALA A 400 -13.19 27.71 -13.71
C ALA A 400 -13.64 26.60 -14.67
N PHE A 401 -12.75 25.66 -15.00
CA PHE A 401 -13.12 24.53 -15.85
C PHE A 401 -14.18 23.63 -15.23
N ALA A 402 -14.11 23.38 -13.92
CA ALA A 402 -15.15 22.63 -13.20
C ALA A 402 -16.54 23.30 -13.26
N LYS A 403 -16.58 24.60 -13.56
CA LYS A 403 -17.82 25.40 -13.69
C LYS A 403 -18.23 25.68 -15.14
N GLY A 404 -17.59 25.03 -16.11
CA GLY A 404 -17.92 25.12 -17.53
C GLY A 404 -16.94 25.95 -18.38
N GLY A 405 -15.86 26.49 -17.80
CA GLY A 405 -14.76 27.10 -18.54
C GLY A 405 -15.05 28.44 -19.23
N GLY A 406 -16.27 28.96 -19.12
CA GLY A 406 -16.64 30.30 -19.56
C GLY A 406 -16.38 31.38 -18.51
N LEU A 407 -16.35 32.63 -18.96
CA LEU A 407 -16.32 33.81 -18.10
C LEU A 407 -17.38 34.80 -18.61
N GLY A 408 -18.51 34.91 -17.91
CA GLY A 408 -19.69 35.61 -18.42
C GLY A 408 -20.16 35.01 -19.74
N ASN A 409 -20.32 35.85 -20.76
CA ASN A 409 -20.70 35.41 -22.11
C ASN A 409 -19.54 34.85 -22.94
N CYS A 410 -18.31 34.96 -22.47
CA CYS A 410 -17.14 34.48 -23.18
C CYS A 410 -17.00 32.97 -23.01
N ARG A 411 -17.61 32.22 -23.94
CA ARG A 411 -17.45 30.76 -24.02
C ARG A 411 -15.98 30.41 -24.20
N ASN A 412 -15.51 29.41 -23.46
CA ASN A 412 -14.14 28.91 -23.51
C ASN A 412 -13.06 29.95 -23.15
N PHE A 413 -13.39 31.04 -22.45
CA PHE A 413 -12.42 32.04 -21.98
C PHE A 413 -11.20 31.38 -21.35
N TRP A 414 -11.42 30.49 -20.37
CA TRP A 414 -10.34 29.86 -19.62
C TRP A 414 -9.52 28.90 -20.46
N SER A 415 -10.11 28.28 -21.48
CA SER A 415 -9.37 27.43 -22.42
C SER A 415 -8.40 28.25 -23.28
N ARG A 416 -8.87 29.40 -23.79
CA ARG A 416 -8.05 30.30 -24.61
C ARG A 416 -6.96 30.97 -23.76
N PHE A 417 -7.34 31.48 -22.59
CA PHE A 417 -6.43 32.09 -21.63
C PHE A 417 -5.32 31.10 -21.23
N HIS A 418 -5.69 29.87 -20.86
CA HIS A 418 -4.72 28.85 -20.47
C HIS A 418 -3.77 28.46 -21.62
N ALA A 419 -4.29 28.34 -22.84
CA ALA A 419 -3.46 28.06 -24.02
C ALA A 419 -2.42 29.17 -24.26
N LEU A 420 -2.81 30.44 -24.14
CA LEU A 420 -1.88 31.57 -24.25
C LEU A 420 -0.81 31.54 -23.16
N CYS A 421 -1.18 31.26 -21.91
CA CYS A 421 -0.20 31.12 -20.83
C CYS A 421 0.80 29.98 -21.10
N LEU A 422 0.37 28.86 -21.68
CA LEU A 422 1.28 27.75 -22.01
C LEU A 422 2.17 28.05 -23.22
N GLU A 423 1.71 28.89 -24.16
CA GLU A 423 2.54 29.36 -25.27
C GLU A 423 3.66 30.29 -24.78
N GLU A 424 3.32 31.23 -23.89
CA GLU A 424 4.24 32.24 -23.38
C GLU A 424 5.19 31.67 -22.31
N TRP A 425 4.67 30.81 -21.44
CA TRP A 425 5.43 30.17 -20.37
C TRP A 425 5.22 28.65 -20.43
N PRO A 426 5.90 27.95 -21.35
CA PRO A 426 5.79 26.51 -21.48
C PRO A 426 6.15 25.82 -20.14
N PRO A 427 5.53 24.67 -19.83
CA PRO A 427 5.81 23.94 -18.58
C PRO A 427 7.31 23.59 -18.47
N LEU A 428 7.90 23.76 -17.28
CA LEU A 428 9.26 23.25 -17.01
C LEU A 428 9.31 21.72 -17.00
N ASP A 429 8.18 21.10 -16.66
CA ASP A 429 8.06 19.67 -16.52
C ASP A 429 7.57 18.99 -17.80
N VAL A 430 8.08 17.77 -18.02
CA VAL A 430 7.56 16.85 -19.06
C VAL A 430 6.05 16.63 -18.86
N PRO A 431 5.22 16.79 -19.91
CA PRO A 431 3.78 16.55 -19.87
C PRO A 431 3.43 15.20 -19.23
N TRP A 432 2.32 15.14 -18.49
CA TRP A 432 1.95 13.92 -17.73
C TRP A 432 1.96 12.65 -18.57
N GLY A 433 1.37 12.69 -19.77
CA GLY A 433 1.33 11.54 -20.68
C GLY A 433 2.70 11.06 -21.16
N GLU A 434 3.69 11.95 -21.18
CA GLU A 434 5.07 11.67 -21.59
C GLU A 434 5.94 11.21 -20.41
N ARG A 435 5.47 11.35 -19.16
CA ARG A 435 6.19 10.83 -18.00
C ARG A 435 6.20 9.30 -17.99
N PRO A 436 7.31 8.64 -17.56
CA PRO A 436 7.34 7.20 -17.35
C PRO A 436 6.21 6.75 -16.41
N VAL A 437 5.60 5.60 -16.72
CA VAL A 437 4.42 5.07 -15.97
C VAL A 437 4.69 4.95 -14.47
N HIS A 438 5.91 4.55 -14.07
CA HIS A 438 6.27 4.42 -12.66
C HIS A 438 6.29 5.76 -11.91
N VAL A 439 6.71 6.86 -12.57
CA VAL A 439 6.69 8.22 -11.97
C VAL A 439 5.25 8.66 -11.75
N ARG A 440 4.38 8.46 -12.75
CA ARG A 440 2.96 8.76 -12.65
C ARG A 440 2.28 7.98 -11.54
N PHE A 441 2.55 6.67 -11.47
CA PHE A 441 2.03 5.81 -10.41
C PHE A 441 2.44 6.29 -9.02
N LEU A 442 3.73 6.58 -8.80
CA LEU A 442 4.23 7.07 -7.51
C LEU A 442 3.61 8.42 -7.13
N GLN A 443 3.38 9.32 -8.09
CA GLN A 443 2.72 10.60 -7.84
C GLN A 443 1.25 10.45 -7.48
N VAL A 444 0.51 9.55 -8.14
CA VAL A 444 -0.87 9.21 -7.75
C VAL A 444 -0.92 8.61 -6.35
N VAL A 445 -0.03 7.65 -6.04
CA VAL A 445 0.02 7.02 -4.71
C VAL A 445 0.38 8.01 -3.61
N LYS A 446 1.28 8.97 -3.84
CA LYS A 446 1.63 10.03 -2.86
C LYS A 446 0.50 11.01 -2.57
N ALA A 447 -0.48 11.13 -3.47
CA ALA A 447 -1.62 12.01 -3.29
C ALA A 447 -2.72 11.40 -2.41
N PHE A 448 -2.65 10.08 -2.17
CA PHE A 448 -3.44 9.35 -1.18
C PHE A 448 -2.69 9.27 0.14
#